data_AF-A0A2V7AWM3-F1
#
_entry.id   AF-A0A2V7AWM3-F1
#
_cell.length_a   1.000
_cell.length_b   1.000
_cell.length_c   1.000
_cell.angle_alpha   90.00
_cell.angle_beta   90.00
_cell.angle_gamma   90.00
#
_symmetry.space_group_name_H-M   'P 1'
#
loop_
_entity.id
_entity.type
_entity.pdbx_description
1 polymer ?
#
loop_
_entity_poly.entity_id
_entity_poly.type
_entity_poly.pdbx_seq_one_letter_code
_entity_poly.pdbx_strand_id
1 'polypeptide(L)'
;MPIDPRHPREIRQDIRRGKLTGITAGLGQNFVQANLAVLPRDSAYDFLLFCQRNPRPCPLLEVTDVGSAEPVGVAPGADLRTDIPKYRVYKDGVLADEVTDATPYWRGDLVAFLLGCSFTFEWALLEAGIRLWHVEQGKNVAMWRTSIACRAAGAFHGPMVVSMRPIAAGELAKAVTASARFPGAHGAPVHIGDPAALGIKDIRRPDWGDAQEFRPGDVPVFWACGVTPQA
;
A
#
# COMPACT_ATOMS: atom_id res chain seq x y z
N MET A 1 16.22 -7.27 -1.50
CA MET A 1 16.67 -5.89 -1.84
C MET A 1 17.59 -5.36 -0.76
N PRO A 2 18.62 -4.55 -1.09
CA PRO A 2 19.43 -3.90 -0.06
C PRO A 2 18.54 -2.96 0.77
N ILE A 3 18.66 -3.05 2.09
CA ILE A 3 18.01 -2.14 3.02
C ILE A 3 18.76 -0.81 2.93
N ASP A 4 18.05 0.28 2.64
CA ASP A 4 18.61 1.64 2.68
C ASP A 4 18.20 2.30 4.01
N PRO A 5 19.13 2.45 4.97
CA PRO A 5 18.85 2.97 6.30
C PRO A 5 18.83 4.51 6.34
N ARG A 6 19.06 5.20 5.20
CA ARG A 6 19.09 6.66 5.18
C ARG A 6 17.76 7.25 5.63
N HIS A 7 17.83 8.46 6.17
CA HIS A 7 16.64 9.18 6.61
C HIS A 7 15.70 9.45 5.43
N PRO A 8 14.36 9.29 5.56
CA PRO A 8 13.43 9.46 4.44
C PRO A 8 13.51 10.80 3.72
N ARG A 9 13.94 11.87 4.40
CA ARG A 9 14.18 13.18 3.75
C ARG A 9 15.24 13.12 2.67
N GLU A 10 16.34 12.39 2.89
CA GLU A 10 17.42 12.23 1.91
C GLU A 10 16.95 11.39 0.73
N ILE A 11 16.22 10.31 1.01
CA ILE A 11 15.65 9.43 -0.01
C ILE A 11 14.68 10.22 -0.90
N ARG A 12 13.76 11.00 -0.30
CA ARG A 12 12.84 11.86 -1.06
C ARG A 12 13.55 12.92 -1.91
N GLN A 13 14.68 13.47 -1.44
CA GLN A 13 15.49 14.39 -2.24
C GLN A 13 16.09 13.71 -3.48
N ASP A 14 16.53 12.47 -3.36
CA ASP A 14 17.03 11.70 -4.51
C ASP A 14 15.91 11.36 -5.50
N ILE A 15 14.71 11.01 -4.98
CA ILE A 15 13.51 10.80 -5.79
C ILE A 15 13.15 12.08 -6.56
N ARG A 16 13.05 13.22 -5.86
CA ARG A 16 12.77 14.55 -6.44
C ARG A 16 13.75 14.93 -7.55
N ARG A 17 15.00 14.48 -7.44
CA ARG A 17 16.06 14.73 -8.45
C ARG A 17 16.07 13.68 -9.58
N GLY A 18 15.13 12.75 -9.59
CA GLY A 18 15.05 11.67 -10.58
C GLY A 18 16.14 10.60 -10.45
N LYS A 19 16.90 10.58 -9.33
CA LYS A 19 17.94 9.56 -9.10
C LYS A 19 17.35 8.22 -8.68
N LEU A 20 16.15 8.23 -8.10
CA LEU A 20 15.43 7.03 -7.67
C LEU A 20 14.02 7.06 -8.26
N THR A 21 13.81 6.26 -9.29
CA THR A 21 12.53 6.13 -10.03
C THR A 21 11.91 4.72 -9.93
N GLY A 22 12.55 3.83 -9.18
CA GLY A 22 12.15 2.43 -9.01
C GLY A 22 11.29 2.18 -7.78
N ILE A 23 11.26 0.91 -7.37
CA ILE A 23 10.53 0.44 -6.18
C ILE A 23 11.12 1.02 -4.88
N THR A 24 10.25 1.30 -3.91
CA THR A 24 10.65 1.85 -2.61
C THR A 24 10.78 0.80 -1.50
N ALA A 25 10.53 -0.48 -1.80
CA ALA A 25 10.63 -1.54 -0.80
C ALA A 25 12.07 -1.62 -0.25
N GLY A 26 12.21 -1.67 1.07
CA GLY A 26 13.52 -1.66 1.73
C GLY A 26 14.14 -0.28 1.95
N LEU A 27 13.54 0.80 1.47
CA LEU A 27 14.01 2.17 1.72
C LEU A 27 13.47 2.73 3.05
N GLY A 28 14.31 3.48 3.78
CA GLY A 28 13.91 4.19 4.99
C GLY A 28 13.52 3.21 6.10
N GLN A 29 14.44 2.33 6.48
CA GLN A 29 14.23 1.34 7.55
C GLN A 29 13.59 1.99 8.79
N ASN A 30 12.58 1.33 9.36
CA ASN A 30 11.81 1.78 10.53
C ASN A 30 10.94 3.03 10.34
N PHE A 31 10.80 3.53 9.12
CA PHE A 31 9.82 4.56 8.78
C PHE A 31 8.59 3.98 8.08
N VAL A 32 7.47 4.65 8.27
CA VAL A 32 6.23 4.33 7.55
C VAL A 32 6.37 4.73 6.09
N GLN A 33 5.99 3.83 5.19
CA GLN A 33 5.75 4.17 3.79
C GLN A 33 4.24 4.27 3.57
N ALA A 34 3.83 5.12 2.63
CA ALA A 34 2.43 5.39 2.36
C ALA A 34 2.11 5.20 0.88
N ASN A 35 0.89 4.73 0.61
CA ASN A 35 0.24 4.85 -0.68
C ASN A 35 -0.35 6.26 -0.82
N LEU A 36 -0.47 6.76 -2.04
CA LEU A 36 -1.03 8.07 -2.34
C LEU A 36 -2.28 7.94 -3.22
N ALA A 37 -3.36 8.62 -2.82
CA ALA A 37 -4.48 8.95 -3.69
C ALA A 37 -4.68 10.47 -3.70
N VAL A 38 -4.85 11.06 -4.89
CA VAL A 38 -5.09 12.50 -5.04
C VAL A 38 -6.35 12.69 -5.86
N LEU A 39 -7.31 13.41 -5.30
CA LEU A 39 -8.66 13.51 -5.86
C LEU A 39 -9.13 14.97 -5.87
N PRO A 40 -10.03 15.36 -6.78
CA PRO A 40 -10.71 16.65 -6.69
C PRO A 40 -11.48 16.78 -5.38
N ARG A 41 -11.57 18.00 -4.83
CA ARG A 41 -12.30 18.32 -3.60
C ARG A 41 -13.71 17.74 -3.56
N ASP A 42 -14.42 17.78 -4.69
CA ASP A 42 -15.80 17.31 -4.80
C ASP A 42 -15.93 15.79 -4.58
N SER A 43 -14.86 15.02 -4.80
CA SER A 43 -14.80 13.59 -4.51
C SER A 43 -14.12 13.28 -3.17
N ALA A 44 -13.43 14.25 -2.57
CA ALA A 44 -12.61 14.05 -1.38
C ALA A 44 -13.44 13.63 -0.15
N TYR A 45 -14.65 14.17 0.02
CA TYR A 45 -15.53 13.78 1.14
C TYR A 45 -15.96 12.31 1.03
N ASP A 46 -16.43 11.89 -0.14
CA ASP A 46 -16.86 10.52 -0.37
C ASP A 46 -15.70 9.54 -0.14
N PHE A 47 -14.49 9.91 -0.59
CA PHE A 47 -13.30 9.10 -0.38
C PHE A 47 -12.87 9.05 1.09
N LEU A 48 -12.91 10.18 1.80
CA LEU A 48 -12.63 10.24 3.23
C LEU A 48 -13.59 9.33 4.01
N LEU A 49 -14.89 9.39 3.68
CA LEU A 49 -15.90 8.52 4.27
C LEU A 49 -15.66 7.05 3.87
N PHE A 50 -15.23 6.77 2.64
CA PHE A 50 -14.84 5.43 2.21
C PHE A 50 -13.68 4.89 3.05
N CYS A 51 -12.63 5.68 3.29
CA CYS A 51 -11.51 5.29 4.14
C CYS A 51 -11.96 5.05 5.59
N GLN A 52 -12.75 5.97 6.16
CA GLN A 52 -13.31 5.83 7.50
C GLN A 52 -14.15 4.56 7.64
N ARG A 53 -14.92 4.22 6.60
CA ARG A 53 -15.78 3.03 6.58
C ARG A 53 -15.00 1.73 6.39
N ASN A 54 -13.81 1.80 5.81
CA ASN A 54 -12.97 0.66 5.44
C ASN A 54 -11.52 0.84 5.92
N PRO A 55 -11.28 0.97 7.24
CA PRO A 55 -9.98 1.40 7.77
C PRO A 55 -8.86 0.35 7.59
N ARG A 56 -9.19 -0.93 7.42
CA ARG A 56 -8.18 -1.97 7.15
C ARG A 56 -7.61 -1.86 5.74
N PRO A 57 -8.41 -1.86 4.65
CA PRO A 57 -7.88 -1.68 3.30
C PRO A 57 -7.45 -0.23 3.00
N CYS A 58 -8.03 0.76 3.69
CA CYS A 58 -7.73 2.19 3.48
C CYS A 58 -7.31 2.87 4.79
N PRO A 59 -6.17 2.47 5.40
CA PRO A 59 -5.72 3.04 6.67
C PRO A 59 -5.22 4.46 6.45
N LEU A 60 -6.02 5.46 6.81
CA LEU A 60 -5.69 6.85 6.57
C LEU A 60 -4.61 7.34 7.56
N LEU A 61 -3.52 7.89 7.04
CA LEU A 61 -2.44 8.51 7.82
C LEU A 61 -2.61 10.02 7.89
N GLU A 62 -2.84 10.67 6.75
CA GLU A 62 -3.03 12.12 6.63
C GLU A 62 -3.86 12.48 5.40
N VAL A 63 -4.57 13.60 5.50
CA VAL A 63 -5.26 14.28 4.40
C VAL A 63 -4.70 15.69 4.32
N THR A 64 -4.28 16.12 3.14
CA THR A 64 -3.79 17.50 2.96
C THR A 64 -4.94 18.50 2.85
N ASP A 65 -4.67 19.77 3.14
CA ASP A 65 -5.58 20.84 2.78
C ASP A 65 -5.75 20.93 1.25
N VAL A 66 -6.89 21.47 0.80
CA VAL A 66 -7.20 21.62 -0.62
C VAL A 66 -6.12 22.45 -1.32
N GLY A 67 -5.54 21.90 -2.39
CA GLY A 67 -4.47 22.47 -3.19
C GLY A 67 -3.07 22.27 -2.60
N SER A 68 -2.94 21.86 -1.33
CA SER A 68 -1.65 21.63 -0.70
C SER A 68 -1.05 20.29 -1.14
N ALA A 69 0.22 20.33 -1.54
CA ALA A 69 1.04 19.16 -1.83
C ALA A 69 1.91 18.73 -0.63
N GLU A 70 1.85 19.44 0.49
CA GLU A 70 2.67 19.16 1.67
C GLU A 70 1.89 18.36 2.72
N PRO A 71 2.36 17.16 3.09
CA PRO A 71 1.82 16.37 4.21
C PRO A 71 2.49 16.81 5.51
N VAL A 72 2.05 17.94 6.05
CA VAL A 72 2.66 18.64 7.19
C VAL A 72 2.68 17.79 8.47
N GLY A 73 1.76 16.84 8.64
CA GLY A 73 1.67 15.98 9.81
C GLY A 73 2.70 14.84 9.82
N VAL A 74 2.83 14.12 8.71
CA VAL A 74 3.64 12.89 8.63
C VAL A 74 4.98 13.08 7.95
N ALA A 75 5.13 14.11 7.11
CA ALA A 75 6.40 14.40 6.45
C ALA A 75 6.59 15.90 6.15
N PRO A 76 6.80 16.75 7.19
CA PRO A 76 7.09 18.17 7.00
C PRO A 76 8.22 18.43 6.00
N GLY A 77 8.00 19.37 5.08
CA GLY A 77 8.90 19.75 3.99
C GLY A 77 8.90 18.82 2.78
N ALA A 78 8.07 17.76 2.78
CA ALA A 78 7.89 16.91 1.60
C ALA A 78 6.99 17.58 0.56
N ASP A 79 7.17 17.19 -0.70
CA ASP A 79 6.32 17.64 -1.80
C ASP A 79 5.77 16.42 -2.54
N LEU A 80 4.48 16.14 -2.35
CA LEU A 80 3.81 14.97 -2.92
C LEU A 80 3.80 14.95 -4.45
N ARG A 81 4.11 16.07 -5.12
CA ARG A 81 4.18 16.14 -6.59
C ARG A 81 5.45 15.50 -7.15
N THR A 82 6.53 15.45 -6.36
CA THR A 82 7.85 15.06 -6.85
C THR A 82 8.60 14.06 -5.96
N ASP A 83 8.16 13.84 -4.71
CA ASP A 83 8.85 12.99 -3.75
C ASP A 83 8.46 11.49 -3.82
N ILE A 84 7.68 11.09 -4.83
CA ILE A 84 7.32 9.69 -5.09
C ILE A 84 7.94 9.27 -6.43
N PRO A 85 8.58 8.08 -6.53
CA PRO A 85 9.35 7.69 -7.71
C PRO A 85 8.55 7.64 -9.01
N LYS A 86 7.26 7.29 -8.89
CA LYS A 86 6.36 7.12 -10.03
C LYS A 86 4.91 7.30 -9.60
N TYR A 87 4.13 7.95 -10.46
CA TYR A 87 2.72 8.24 -10.31
C TYR A 87 1.92 7.56 -11.42
N ARG A 88 0.68 7.20 -11.09
CA ARG A 88 -0.33 6.76 -12.07
C ARG A 88 -1.41 7.81 -12.17
N VAL A 89 -1.63 8.31 -13.37
CA VAL A 89 -2.67 9.30 -13.65
C VAL A 89 -3.87 8.58 -14.24
N TYR A 90 -5.01 8.69 -13.57
CA TYR A 90 -6.28 8.11 -14.04
C TYR A 90 -7.19 9.20 -14.61
N LYS A 91 -7.85 8.92 -15.73
CA LYS A 91 -8.91 9.75 -16.32
C LYS A 91 -10.11 8.87 -16.61
N ASP A 92 -11.28 9.26 -16.13
CA ASP A 92 -12.54 8.52 -16.28
C ASP A 92 -12.43 7.02 -15.88
N GLY A 93 -11.67 6.76 -14.80
CA GLY A 93 -11.43 5.40 -14.29
C GLY A 93 -10.40 4.57 -15.05
N VAL A 94 -9.76 5.13 -16.09
CA VAL A 94 -8.75 4.44 -16.91
C VAL A 94 -7.36 5.02 -16.67
N LEU A 95 -6.34 4.16 -16.59
CA LEU A 95 -4.94 4.59 -16.50
C LEU A 95 -4.56 5.31 -17.80
N ALA A 96 -4.29 6.61 -17.70
CA ALA A 96 -4.01 7.48 -18.83
C ALA A 96 -2.53 7.79 -19.01
N ASP A 97 -1.76 7.83 -17.91
CA ASP A 97 -0.34 8.15 -17.94
C ASP A 97 0.41 7.58 -16.73
N GLU A 98 1.73 7.45 -16.88
CA GLU A 98 2.66 7.12 -15.82
C GLU A 98 3.85 8.07 -15.84
N VAL A 99 4.00 8.88 -14.79
CA VAL A 99 4.99 9.98 -14.74
C VAL A 99 5.85 9.89 -13.49
N THR A 100 7.03 10.52 -13.50
CA THR A 100 7.90 10.67 -12.32
C THR A 100 7.75 12.05 -11.65
N ASP A 101 6.95 12.95 -12.24
CA ASP A 101 6.63 14.27 -11.71
C ASP A 101 5.14 14.56 -11.96
N ALA A 102 4.37 14.70 -10.88
CA ALA A 102 2.93 14.96 -10.91
C ALA A 102 2.59 16.46 -10.91
N THR A 103 3.59 17.36 -10.87
CA THR A 103 3.39 18.82 -10.87
C THR A 103 2.47 19.30 -11.99
N PRO A 104 2.59 18.84 -13.25
CA PRO A 104 1.70 19.27 -14.34
C PRO A 104 0.22 18.90 -14.12
N TYR A 105 -0.04 17.89 -13.29
CA TYR A 105 -1.37 17.38 -13.00
C TYR A 105 -1.98 17.99 -11.72
N TRP A 106 -1.18 18.71 -10.93
CA TRP A 106 -1.58 19.17 -9.61
C TRP A 106 -2.39 20.47 -9.68
N ARG A 107 -3.72 20.34 -9.63
CA ARG A 107 -4.65 21.47 -9.65
C ARG A 107 -4.89 22.03 -8.24
N GLY A 108 -5.38 23.27 -8.16
CA GLY A 108 -5.66 23.95 -6.90
C GLY A 108 -6.85 23.39 -6.11
N ASP A 109 -7.66 22.52 -6.71
CA ASP A 109 -8.82 21.87 -6.08
C ASP A 109 -8.51 20.46 -5.57
N LEU A 110 -7.28 19.97 -5.68
CA LEU A 110 -6.93 18.60 -5.31
C LEU A 110 -6.72 18.44 -3.81
N VAL A 111 -7.09 17.26 -3.30
CA VAL A 111 -6.86 16.81 -1.93
C VAL A 111 -6.08 15.51 -1.99
N ALA A 112 -4.97 15.43 -1.25
CA ALA A 112 -4.13 14.24 -1.19
C ALA A 112 -4.42 13.43 0.07
N PHE A 113 -4.46 12.12 -0.08
CA PHE A 113 -4.70 11.14 0.97
C PHE A 113 -3.49 10.20 1.05
N LEU A 114 -2.79 10.24 2.18
CA LEU A 114 -1.73 9.29 2.48
C LEU A 114 -2.34 8.11 3.23
N LEU A 115 -2.21 6.92 2.67
CA LEU A 115 -2.72 5.68 3.25
C LEU A 115 -1.55 4.80 3.67
N GLY A 116 -1.66 4.13 4.82
CA GLY A 116 -0.67 3.17 5.27
C GLY A 116 -0.37 2.09 4.24
N CYS A 117 0.87 1.61 4.26
CA CYS A 117 1.37 0.58 3.36
C CYS A 117 1.84 -0.65 4.14
N SER A 118 1.71 -1.83 3.53
CA SER A 118 2.18 -3.08 4.12
C SER A 118 3.68 -3.12 4.40
N PHE A 119 4.47 -2.34 3.67
CA PHE A 119 5.92 -2.25 3.91
C PHE A 119 6.29 -1.89 5.35
N THR A 120 5.39 -1.21 6.07
CA THR A 120 5.59 -0.91 7.50
C THR A 120 5.58 -2.17 8.37
N PHE A 121 4.60 -3.06 8.22
CA PHE A 121 4.58 -4.28 9.04
C PHE A 121 5.52 -5.37 8.51
N GLU A 122 5.99 -5.28 7.26
CA GLU A 122 7.00 -6.20 6.74
C GLU A 122 8.29 -6.16 7.55
N TRP A 123 8.71 -4.98 8.01
CA TRP A 123 9.83 -4.86 8.96
C TRP A 123 9.56 -5.65 10.23
N ALA A 124 8.37 -5.53 10.80
CA ALA A 124 8.01 -6.28 12.00
C ALA A 124 7.96 -7.80 11.78
N LEU A 125 7.59 -8.25 10.58
CA LEU A 125 7.66 -9.67 10.21
C LEU A 125 9.13 -10.13 10.11
N LEU A 126 9.98 -9.36 9.43
CA LEU A 126 11.42 -9.66 9.30
C LEU A 126 12.14 -9.65 10.66
N GLU A 127 11.85 -8.68 11.53
CA GLU A 127 12.37 -8.63 12.91
C GLU A 127 11.88 -9.80 13.76
N ALA A 128 10.65 -10.24 13.50
CA ALA A 128 10.12 -11.48 14.05
C ALA A 128 10.73 -12.74 13.39
N GLY A 129 11.75 -12.62 12.53
CA GLY A 129 12.38 -13.77 11.87
C GLY A 129 11.50 -14.47 10.85
N ILE A 130 10.36 -13.87 10.47
CA ILE A 130 9.45 -14.41 9.47
C ILE A 130 9.97 -14.02 8.10
N ARG A 131 10.16 -15.03 7.27
CA ARG A 131 10.71 -14.86 5.93
C ARG A 131 9.70 -14.21 4.99
N LEU A 132 10.16 -13.26 4.18
CA LEU A 132 9.37 -12.61 3.13
C LEU A 132 9.92 -12.95 1.73
N TRP A 133 9.27 -13.89 1.05
CA TRP A 133 9.71 -14.42 -0.24
C TRP A 133 9.92 -13.36 -1.33
N HIS A 134 8.96 -12.45 -1.48
CA HIS A 134 9.06 -11.39 -2.48
C HIS A 134 10.24 -10.44 -2.20
N VAL A 135 10.55 -10.14 -0.94
CA VAL A 135 11.70 -9.29 -0.57
C VAL A 135 13.03 -9.93 -0.94
N GLU A 136 13.19 -11.22 -0.65
CA GLU A 136 14.40 -11.98 -0.99
C GLU A 136 14.57 -12.17 -2.49
N GLN A 137 13.48 -12.41 -3.21
CA GLN A 137 13.48 -12.61 -4.66
C GLN A 137 13.48 -11.28 -5.45
N GLY A 138 13.43 -10.13 -4.78
CA GLY A 138 13.36 -8.82 -5.44
C GLY A 138 12.07 -8.62 -6.26
N LYS A 139 10.99 -9.26 -5.84
CA LYS A 139 9.67 -9.24 -6.48
C LYS A 139 8.70 -8.31 -5.74
N ASN A 140 7.66 -7.87 -6.44
CA ASN A 140 6.53 -7.20 -5.80
C ASN A 140 5.65 -8.22 -5.08
N VAL A 141 5.07 -7.83 -3.94
CA VAL A 141 4.12 -8.67 -3.22
C VAL A 141 2.92 -9.00 -4.11
N ALA A 142 2.49 -10.26 -4.05
CA ALA A 142 1.36 -10.73 -4.81
C ALA A 142 0.04 -10.22 -4.20
N MET A 143 -0.88 -9.73 -5.04
CA MET A 143 -2.15 -9.14 -4.63
C MET A 143 -3.32 -9.63 -5.48
N TRP A 144 -4.49 -9.75 -4.84
CA TRP A 144 -5.72 -10.23 -5.47
C TRP A 144 -6.91 -9.35 -5.11
N ARG A 145 -7.79 -9.18 -6.10
CA ARG A 145 -9.16 -8.73 -5.91
C ARG A 145 -9.95 -9.86 -5.25
N THR A 146 -10.62 -9.56 -4.14
CA THR A 146 -11.48 -10.53 -3.45
C THR A 146 -12.94 -10.41 -3.92
N SER A 147 -13.77 -11.35 -3.49
CA SER A 147 -15.23 -11.26 -3.59
C SER A 147 -15.89 -10.46 -2.45
N ILE A 148 -15.09 -9.96 -1.49
CA ILE A 148 -15.59 -9.22 -0.33
C ILE A 148 -15.70 -7.74 -0.70
N ALA A 149 -16.92 -7.19 -0.71
CA ALA A 149 -17.15 -5.78 -0.98
C ALA A 149 -16.73 -4.89 0.21
N CYS A 150 -16.08 -3.77 -0.09
CA CYS A 150 -15.95 -2.67 0.86
C CYS A 150 -17.32 -2.01 1.11
N ARG A 151 -17.48 -1.41 2.29
CA ARG A 151 -18.66 -0.61 2.61
C ARG A 151 -18.61 0.69 1.80
N ALA A 152 -19.49 0.81 0.80
CA ALA A 152 -19.54 1.94 -0.11
C ALA A 152 -19.70 3.30 0.60
N ALA A 153 -19.27 4.38 -0.06
CA ALA A 153 -19.44 5.76 0.37
C ALA A 153 -19.54 6.68 -0.85
N GLY A 154 -20.73 7.26 -1.08
CA GLY A 154 -20.99 8.10 -2.24
C GLY A 154 -20.61 7.40 -3.55
N ALA A 155 -19.73 8.02 -4.35
CA ALA A 155 -19.25 7.42 -5.60
C ALA A 155 -18.36 6.18 -5.40
N PHE A 156 -17.71 6.01 -4.24
CA PHE A 156 -16.71 4.95 -4.03
C PHE A 156 -17.36 3.65 -3.55
N HIS A 157 -17.13 2.59 -4.32
CA HIS A 157 -17.56 1.23 -4.04
C HIS A 157 -16.63 0.27 -4.78
N GLY A 158 -16.47 -0.95 -4.28
CA GLY A 158 -15.60 -1.93 -4.91
C GLY A 158 -15.22 -3.07 -3.97
N PRO A 159 -14.59 -4.12 -4.51
CA PRO A 159 -14.06 -5.22 -3.72
C PRO A 159 -12.81 -4.80 -2.93
N MET A 160 -12.60 -5.42 -1.76
CA MET A 160 -11.34 -5.35 -1.05
C MET A 160 -10.24 -6.05 -1.84
N VAL A 161 -9.07 -5.43 -1.94
CA VAL A 161 -7.84 -6.07 -2.43
C VAL A 161 -7.03 -6.56 -1.25
N VAL A 162 -6.46 -7.76 -1.38
CA VAL A 162 -5.56 -8.35 -0.39
C VAL A 162 -4.18 -8.58 -0.96
N SER A 163 -3.15 -8.42 -0.12
CA SER A 163 -1.81 -8.92 -0.38
C SER A 163 -1.62 -10.25 0.34
N MET A 164 -0.86 -11.18 -0.26
CA MET A 164 -0.63 -12.50 0.33
C MET A 164 0.85 -12.74 0.57
N ARG A 165 1.18 -13.37 1.70
CA ARG A 165 2.52 -13.90 1.98
C ARG A 165 2.38 -15.37 2.41
N PRO A 166 3.15 -16.31 1.83
CA PRO A 166 3.22 -17.66 2.36
C PRO A 166 4.02 -17.65 3.66
N ILE A 167 3.42 -18.12 4.75
CA ILE A 167 4.00 -18.16 6.10
C ILE A 167 4.02 -19.60 6.59
N ALA A 168 5.14 -20.04 7.17
CA ALA A 168 5.21 -21.38 7.76
C ALA A 168 4.14 -21.55 8.85
N ALA A 169 3.46 -22.71 8.89
CA ALA A 169 2.36 -22.95 9.83
C ALA A 169 2.72 -22.67 11.31
N GLY A 170 3.94 -22.99 11.72
CA GLY A 170 4.45 -22.73 13.08
C GLY A 170 4.69 -21.25 13.41
N GLU A 171 4.69 -20.37 12.41
CA GLU A 171 4.95 -18.93 12.56
C GLU A 171 3.69 -18.07 12.49
N LEU A 172 2.52 -18.66 12.22
CA LEU A 172 1.25 -17.94 12.01
C LEU A 172 0.90 -17.00 13.18
N ALA A 173 0.98 -17.50 14.42
CA ALA A 173 0.68 -16.69 15.60
C ALA A 173 1.64 -15.49 15.72
N LYS A 174 2.91 -15.69 15.35
CA LYS A 174 3.93 -14.64 15.33
C LYS A 174 3.64 -13.61 14.25
N ALA A 175 3.26 -14.05 13.05
CA ALA A 175 2.90 -13.17 11.93
C ALA A 175 1.69 -12.29 12.25
N VAL A 176 0.65 -12.89 12.84
CA VAL A 176 -0.55 -12.17 13.30
C VAL A 176 -0.16 -11.15 14.36
N THR A 177 0.58 -11.55 15.39
CA THR A 177 0.94 -10.68 16.52
C THR A 177 1.82 -9.51 16.07
N ALA A 178 2.81 -9.78 15.21
CA ALA A 178 3.72 -8.76 14.71
C ALA A 178 2.98 -7.70 13.88
N SER A 179 2.12 -8.14 12.94
CA SER A 179 1.38 -7.23 12.06
C SER A 179 0.22 -6.50 12.76
N ALA A 180 -0.45 -7.12 13.73
CA ALA A 180 -1.57 -6.52 14.47
C ALA A 180 -1.22 -5.23 15.23
N ARG A 181 0.07 -5.02 15.55
CA ARG A 181 0.57 -3.80 16.22
C ARG A 181 0.51 -2.54 15.35
N PHE A 182 0.21 -2.68 14.06
CA PHE A 182 0.23 -1.58 13.08
C PHE A 182 -1.14 -1.41 12.41
N PRO A 183 -2.21 -1.03 13.13
CA PRO A 183 -3.54 -0.83 12.54
C PRO A 183 -3.56 0.26 11.46
N GLY A 184 -2.67 1.26 11.56
CA GLY A 184 -2.45 2.29 10.54
C GLY A 184 -1.70 1.81 9.29
N ALA A 185 -1.37 0.51 9.22
CA ALA A 185 -0.73 -0.14 8.07
C ALA A 185 -1.41 -1.49 7.80
N HIS A 186 -2.73 -1.52 7.68
CA HIS A 186 -3.59 -2.70 7.47
C HIS A 186 -3.77 -3.63 8.68
N GLY A 187 -2.80 -3.69 9.60
CA GLY A 187 -2.91 -4.41 10.86
C GLY A 187 -2.87 -5.93 10.71
N ALA A 188 -3.72 -6.63 11.46
CA ALA A 188 -3.79 -8.09 11.46
C ALA A 188 -4.27 -8.65 10.10
N PRO A 189 -3.94 -9.91 9.76
CA PRO A 189 -4.48 -10.57 8.59
C PRO A 189 -6.01 -10.51 8.54
N VAL A 190 -6.56 -10.38 7.33
CA VAL A 190 -7.99 -10.50 7.09
C VAL A 190 -8.43 -11.94 6.85
N HIS A 191 -7.49 -12.82 6.45
CA HIS A 191 -7.74 -14.24 6.24
C HIS A 191 -6.47 -15.07 6.34
N ILE A 192 -6.61 -16.34 6.74
CA ILE A 192 -5.53 -17.34 6.84
C ILE A 192 -6.05 -18.65 6.27
N GLY A 193 -5.31 -19.26 5.35
CA GLY A 193 -5.69 -20.54 4.75
C GLY A 193 -6.42 -20.38 3.42
N ASP A 194 -7.47 -21.19 3.20
CA ASP A 194 -8.02 -21.42 1.86
C ASP A 194 -8.38 -20.14 1.08
N PRO A 195 -7.71 -19.82 -0.04
CA PRO A 195 -7.99 -18.64 -0.87
C PRO A 195 -9.42 -18.59 -1.42
N ALA A 196 -10.09 -19.74 -1.56
CA ALA A 196 -11.46 -19.80 -2.08
C ALA A 196 -12.46 -19.04 -1.18
N ALA A 197 -12.19 -18.94 0.12
CA ALA A 197 -13.00 -18.15 1.05
C ALA A 197 -12.98 -16.64 0.75
N LEU A 198 -11.95 -16.16 0.03
CA LEU A 198 -11.86 -14.79 -0.49
C LEU A 198 -12.35 -14.68 -1.94
N GLY A 199 -12.79 -15.77 -2.57
CA GLY A 199 -13.14 -15.82 -3.99
C GLY A 199 -11.94 -15.92 -4.93
N ILE A 200 -10.74 -16.20 -4.41
CA ILE A 200 -9.51 -16.35 -5.21
C ILE A 200 -9.44 -17.78 -5.75
N LYS A 201 -9.60 -17.95 -7.06
CA LYS A 201 -9.65 -19.27 -7.73
C LYS A 201 -8.28 -19.91 -7.95
N ASP A 202 -7.26 -19.11 -8.27
CA ASP A 202 -5.89 -19.57 -8.46
C ASP A 202 -4.90 -18.60 -7.80
N ILE A 203 -4.36 -19.03 -6.66
CA ILE A 203 -3.39 -18.26 -5.87
C ILE A 203 -2.04 -18.07 -6.57
N ARG A 204 -1.81 -18.70 -7.72
CA ARG A 204 -0.58 -18.51 -8.52
C ARG A 204 -0.72 -17.42 -9.57
N ARG A 205 -1.92 -16.86 -9.74
CA ARG A 205 -2.23 -15.81 -10.72
C ARG A 205 -2.70 -14.56 -10.00
N PRO A 206 -1.78 -13.73 -9.46
CA PRO A 206 -2.15 -12.46 -8.86
C PRO A 206 -2.72 -11.50 -9.89
N ASP A 207 -3.64 -10.65 -9.45
CA ASP A 207 -4.15 -9.52 -10.25
C ASP A 207 -3.11 -8.39 -10.32
N TRP A 208 -2.28 -8.25 -9.27
CA TRP A 208 -1.12 -7.33 -9.23
C TRP A 208 0.09 -7.95 -8.52
N GLY A 209 1.29 -7.53 -8.93
CA GLY A 209 2.54 -8.02 -8.38
C GLY A 209 2.93 -9.40 -8.94
N ASP A 210 3.84 -10.08 -8.26
CA ASP A 210 4.47 -11.29 -8.79
C ASP A 210 4.07 -12.53 -7.97
N ALA A 211 3.85 -13.65 -8.65
CA ALA A 211 3.56 -14.92 -7.96
C ALA A 211 4.72 -15.33 -7.02
N GLN A 212 4.33 -15.82 -5.83
CA GLN A 212 5.27 -16.25 -4.79
C GLN A 212 5.36 -17.77 -4.71
N GLU A 213 6.53 -18.24 -4.32
CA GLU A 213 6.80 -19.65 -4.07
C GLU A 213 6.17 -20.10 -2.75
N PHE A 214 5.70 -21.34 -2.71
CA PHE A 214 5.23 -22.01 -1.49
C PHE A 214 6.16 -23.17 -1.16
N ARG A 215 6.61 -23.27 0.08
CA ARG A 215 7.25 -24.48 0.60
C ARG A 215 6.24 -25.43 1.22
N PRO A 216 6.55 -26.74 1.29
CA PRO A 216 5.75 -27.67 2.08
C PRO A 216 5.56 -27.16 3.51
N GLY A 217 4.30 -27.05 3.95
CA GLY A 217 3.95 -26.52 5.27
C GLY A 217 3.70 -25.01 5.34
N ASP A 218 3.89 -24.28 4.24
CA ASP A 218 3.48 -22.87 4.15
C ASP A 218 1.96 -22.75 4.04
N VAL A 219 1.42 -21.76 4.73
CA VAL A 219 0.01 -21.38 4.72
C VAL A 219 -0.10 -19.98 4.11
N PRO A 220 -1.00 -19.76 3.14
CA PRO A 220 -1.22 -18.42 2.62
C PRO A 220 -1.91 -17.55 3.67
N VAL A 221 -1.32 -16.38 3.93
CA VAL A 221 -1.85 -15.38 4.87
C VAL A 221 -2.13 -14.10 4.10
N PHE A 222 -3.34 -13.56 4.27
CA PHE A 222 -3.84 -12.43 3.50
C PHE A 222 -4.04 -11.21 4.40
N TRP A 223 -3.50 -10.07 3.98
CA TRP A 223 -3.72 -8.76 4.59
C TRP A 223 -4.49 -7.88 3.63
N ALA A 224 -5.33 -6.99 4.15
CA ALA A 224 -5.89 -5.91 3.34
C ALA A 224 -4.74 -5.09 2.73
N CYS A 225 -4.97 -4.51 1.54
CA CYS A 225 -3.93 -3.82 0.80
C CYS A 225 -4.39 -2.43 0.35
N GLY A 226 -3.48 -1.45 0.42
CA GLY A 226 -3.69 -0.07 -0.01
C GLY A 226 -3.82 0.11 -1.53
N VAL A 227 -3.85 -0.98 -2.31
CA VAL A 227 -4.29 -1.00 -3.71
C VAL A 227 -5.83 -1.03 -3.82
N THR A 228 -6.56 -1.31 -2.73
CA THR A 228 -8.04 -1.30 -2.72
C THR A 228 -8.66 -0.02 -3.29
N PRO A 229 -8.18 1.19 -3.00
CA PRO A 229 -8.67 2.42 -3.63
C PRO A 229 -8.53 2.50 -5.15
N GLN A 230 -7.68 1.67 -5.77
CA GLN A 230 -7.49 1.62 -7.23
C GLN A 230 -8.40 0.58 -7.91
N ALA A 231 -9.16 -0.21 -7.14
CA ALA A 231 -9.78 -1.46 -7.60
C ALA A 231 -11.20 -1.32 -8.16
#